data_AF-A0A956Z2E4-F1
#
_entry.id   AF-A0A956Z2E4-F1
#
_cell.length_a   1.000
_cell.length_b   1.000
_cell.length_c   1.000
_cell.angle_alpha   90.00
_cell.angle_beta   90.00
_cell.angle_gamma   90.00
#
_symmetry.space_group_name_H-M   'P 1'
#
loop_
_entity.id
_entity.type
_entity.pdbx_description
1 polymer ?
#
loop_
_entity_poly.entity_id
_entity_poly.type
_entity_poly.pdbx_seq_one_letter_code
_entity_poly.pdbx_strand_id
1 'polypeptide(L)' 'MKLVISQSMYFPWAGLLEQIRLADTFVHYDDVQHTRGFYNRVQIKTGNGVRWITVPLRDWHQGQRID' A
#
# COMPACT_ATOMS: atom_id res chain seq x y z
N MET A 1 -8.11 16.76 -16.24
CA MET A 1 -7.64 15.38 -16.22
C MET A 1 -6.87 15.14 -14.93
N LYS A 2 -7.47 14.45 -13.95
CA LYS A 2 -6.93 14.09 -12.65
C LYS A 2 -6.32 12.69 -12.77
N LEU A 3 -5.01 12.60 -12.56
CA LEU A 3 -4.26 11.36 -12.59
C LEU A 3 -3.79 11.02 -11.18
N VAL A 4 -4.02 9.79 -10.75
CA VAL A 4 -3.48 9.26 -9.50
C VAL A 4 -2.59 8.08 -9.83
N ILE A 5 -1.35 8.10 -9.34
CA ILE A 5 -0.36 7.04 -9.52
C ILE A 5 0.06 6.58 -8.12
N SER A 6 -0.11 5.30 -7.80
CA SER A 6 0.18 4.79 -6.46
C SER A 6 0.71 3.37 -6.46
N GLN A 7 1.70 3.09 -5.59
CA GLN A 7 2.15 1.73 -5.28
C GLN A 7 1.08 1.00 -4.45
N SER A 8 1.10 -0.34 -4.50
CA SER A 8 0.22 -1.18 -3.68
C SER A 8 0.36 -0.87 -2.18
N MET A 9 -0.78 -0.73 -1.51
CA MET A 9 -0.88 -0.69 -0.04
C MET A 9 -1.67 -1.90 0.45
N TYR A 10 -1.20 -2.56 1.52
CA TYR A 10 -1.89 -3.68 2.13
C TYR A 10 -3.30 -3.32 2.59
N PHE A 11 -3.45 -2.15 3.20
CA PHE A 11 -4.75 -1.58 3.55
C PHE A 11 -4.79 -0.10 3.13
N PRO A 12 -5.45 0.24 2.02
CA PRO A 12 -5.67 1.62 1.62
C PRO A 12 -6.35 2.42 2.73
N TRP A 13 -5.84 3.61 3.01
CA TRP A 13 -6.50 4.55 3.90
C TRP A 13 -7.61 5.31 3.13
N ALA A 14 -8.57 5.87 3.87
CA ALA A 14 -9.78 6.43 3.28
C ALA A 14 -9.54 7.50 2.18
N GLY A 15 -8.51 8.33 2.33
CA GLY A 15 -8.23 9.35 1.31
C GLY A 15 -7.56 8.81 0.05
N LEU A 16 -6.90 7.63 0.06
CA LEU A 16 -6.54 6.97 -1.20
C LEU A 16 -7.80 6.56 -1.96
N LEU A 17 -8.80 6.03 -1.26
CA LEU A 17 -10.08 5.65 -1.87
C LEU A 17 -10.82 6.88 -2.43
N GLU A 18 -10.76 8.01 -1.72
CA GLU A 18 -11.28 9.28 -2.21
C GLU A 18 -10.50 9.77 -3.44
N GLN A 19 -9.17 9.68 -3.44
CA GLN A 19 -8.34 9.99 -4.61
C GLN A 19 -8.70 9.12 -5.81
N ILE A 20 -8.87 7.80 -5.62
CA ILE A 20 -9.33 6.89 -6.67
C ILE A 20 -10.71 7.31 -7.20
N ARG A 21 -11.64 7.64 -6.30
CA ARG A 21 -12.98 8.10 -6.68
C ARG A 21 -12.96 9.42 -7.45
N LEU A 22 -12.03 10.31 -7.13
CA LEU A 22 -11.90 11.61 -7.79
C LEU A 22 -11.02 11.56 -9.04
N ALA A 23 -10.27 10.49 -9.31
CA ALA A 23 -9.38 10.42 -10.46
C ALA A 23 -10.15 10.18 -11.77
N ASP A 24 -9.68 10.78 -12.86
CA ASP A 24 -10.10 10.40 -14.22
C ASP A 24 -9.37 9.12 -14.64
N THR A 25 -8.11 8.95 -14.21
CA THR A 25 -7.30 7.74 -14.42
C THR A 25 -6.54 7.40 -13.14
N PHE A 26 -6.57 6.13 -12.76
CA PHE A 26 -5.73 5.58 -11.70
C PHE A 26 -4.70 4.62 -12.32
N VAL A 27 -3.42 4.82 -12.01
CA VAL A 27 -2.32 3.96 -12.43
C VAL A 27 -1.82 3.21 -11.20
N HIS A 28 -1.91 1.88 -11.28
CA HIS A 28 -1.27 0.99 -10.33
C HIS A 28 0.22 0.92 -10.67
N TYR A 29 1.06 1.42 -9.76
CA TYR A 29 2.50 1.55 -9.96
C TYR A 29 3.23 0.40 -9.26
N ASP A 30 3.10 -0.80 -9.83
CA ASP A 30 3.66 -2.06 -9.32
C ASP A 30 5.08 -2.34 -9.85
N ASP A 31 5.40 -1.73 -10.98
CA ASP A 31 6.62 -1.91 -11.76
C ASP A 31 7.89 -1.24 -11.17
N VAL A 32 7.89 -1.01 -9.86
CA VAL A 32 8.93 -0.31 -9.09
C VAL A 32 9.40 -1.11 -7.88
N GLN A 33 10.57 -0.74 -7.37
CA GLN A 33 11.14 -1.37 -6.19
C GLN A 33 10.23 -1.18 -4.97
N HIS A 34 10.05 -2.25 -4.21
CA HIS A 34 9.28 -2.19 -2.97
C HIS A 34 9.93 -1.25 -1.94
N THR A 35 9.21 -0.20 -1.55
CA THR A 35 9.70 0.77 -0.57
C THR A 35 9.50 0.24 0.86
N ARG A 36 10.55 0.28 1.69
CA ARG A 36 10.41 -0.01 3.13
C ARG A 36 9.51 1.03 3.79
N GLY A 37 8.35 0.62 4.33
CA GLY A 37 7.38 1.54 4.93
C GLY A 37 6.16 0.84 5.52
N PHE A 38 5.02 1.54 5.54
CA PHE A 38 3.74 1.01 6.03
C PHE A 38 2.90 0.32 4.93
N TYR A 39 3.49 0.08 3.75
CA TYR A 39 2.80 -0.52 2.62
C TYR A 39 2.45 -1.99 2.85
N ASN A 40 3.20 -2.71 3.69
CA ASN A 40 2.99 -4.13 3.98
C ASN A 40 2.46 -4.39 5.40
N ARG A 41 2.15 -3.34 6.19
CA ARG A 41 1.66 -3.51 7.56
C ARG A 41 0.65 -2.46 7.96
N VAL A 42 -0.35 -2.87 8.73
CA VAL A 42 -1.40 -1.99 9.26
C VAL A 42 -1.55 -2.20 10.76
N GLN A 43 -1.86 -1.12 11.48
CA GLN A 43 -2.27 -1.22 12.88
C GLN A 43 -3.75 -1.53 12.97
N ILE A 44 -4.09 -2.56 13.75
CA ILE A 44 -5.47 -2.87 14.09
C ILE A 44 -5.69 -2.66 15.59
N LYS A 45 -6.85 -2.12 15.92
CA LYS A 45 -7.31 -2.02 17.31
C LYS A 45 -7.93 -3.35 17.71
N THR A 46 -7.40 -3.98 18.74
CA THR A 46 -7.95 -5.21 19.34
C THR A 46 -8.46 -4.91 20.75
N GLY A 47 -9.21 -5.87 21.33
CA GLY A 47 -9.61 -5.76 22.75
C GLY A 47 -8.44 -5.64 23.72
N ASN A 48 -7.24 -6.08 23.31
CA ASN A 48 -6.01 -6.07 24.10
C ASN A 48 -5.02 -4.97 23.66
N GLY A 49 -5.51 -3.90 23.01
CA GLY A 49 -4.69 -2.80 22.53
C GLY A 49 -4.39 -2.83 21.03
N VAL A 50 -3.52 -1.92 20.57
CA VAL A 50 -3.15 -1.79 19.15
C VAL A 50 -2.06 -2.79 18.80
N ARG A 51 -2.23 -3.54 17.70
CA ARG A 51 -1.25 -4.51 17.21
C ARG A 51 -1.01 -4.30 15.72
N TRP A 52 0.20 -4.63 15.29
CA TRP A 52 0.55 -4.65 13.86
C TRP A 52 0.15 -5.99 13.24
N ILE A 53 -0.51 -5.94 12.08
CA ILE A 53 -0.59 -7.06 11.14
C ILE A 53 0.32 -6.72 9.97
N THR A 54 1.23 -7.63 9.66
CA THR A 54 2.21 -7.49 8.57
C THR A 54 2.02 -8.62 7.57
N VAL A 55 1.95 -8.28 6.28
CA VAL A 55 2.03 -9.27 5.21
C VAL A 55 3.49 -9.69 5.06
N PRO A 56 3.81 -10.99 5.21
CA PRO A 56 5.16 -11.47 5.02
C PRO A 56 5.55 -11.32 3.54
N LEU A 57 6.67 -10.67 3.29
CA LEU A 57 7.29 -10.66 1.96
C LEU A 57 8.19 -11.90 1.90
N ARG A 58 7.81 -12.90 1.09
CA ARG A 58 8.64 -14.08 0.85
C ARG A 58 9.84 -13.68 0.00
N ASP A 59 11.03 -14.10 0.40
CA ASP A 59 12.28 -13.91 -0.34
C ASP A 59 12.60 -12.45 -0.71
N TRP A 60 12.22 -11.50 0.16
CA TRP A 60 12.43 -10.08 -0.12
C TRP A 60 13.90 -9.70 -0.08
N HIS A 61 14.37 -9.10 -1.16
CA HIS A 61 15.68 -8.45 -1.24
C HIS A 61 15.53 -6.99 -1.69
N GLN A 62 16.41 -6.13 -1.20
CA GLN A 62 16.42 -4.72 -1.58
C GLN A 62 16.67 -4.62 -3.09
N GLY A 63 15.73 -4.00 -3.81
CA GLY A 63 15.76 -3.89 -5.26
C GLY A 63 14.74 -4.77 -6.00
N GLN A 64 14.02 -5.64 -5.30
CA GLN A 64 12.95 -6.43 -5.89
C GLN A 64 11.75 -5.56 -6.26
N ARG A 65 11.22 -5.77 -7.47
CA ARG A 65 9.99 -5.14 -7.97
C ARG A 65 8.76 -5.76 -7.34
N ILE A 66 7.66 -5.01 -7.32
CA ILE A 66 6.37 -5.47 -6.78
C ILE A 66 5.58 -6.12 -7.94
N ASP A 67 6.16 -7.12 -8.59
CA ASP A 67 5.50 -7.86 -9.69
C ASP A 67 4.77 -9.11 -9.16
#